data_AF-A0A563VYL9-F1
#
_entry.id   AF-A0A563VYL9-F1
#
_cell.length_a   1.000
_cell.length_b   1.000
_cell.length_c   1.000
_cell.angle_alpha   90.00
_cell.angle_beta   90.00
_cell.angle_gamma   90.00
#
_symmetry.space_group_name_H-M   'P 1'
#
loop_
_entity.id
_entity.type
_entity.pdbx_description
1 polymer ?
#
loop_
_entity_poly.entity_id
_entity_poly.type
_entity_poly.pdbx_seq_one_letter_code
_entity_poly.pdbx_strand_id
1 'polypeptide(L)'
;MRDGIVQVYNQNAATNKVYAQIKGYWASDRTNADGKYLIIGNEGKEFIVTDGQGVYKTGQQIITSKVTTEVGETATTEIRNLTFNDESPIAQLEELQNSYPDADIYLNGELVIDFPEDVNIPIESKQMVTASLVGSRVKFNYCGLDRAIALLREQYAVGTVEIKLIKIETLE
;
A
#
# COMPACT_ATOMS: atom_id res chain seq x y z
N MET A 1 21.21 -10.56 -9.59
CA MET A 1 19.91 -11.17 -9.94
C MET A 1 18.72 -10.30 -9.55
N ARG A 2 18.63 -9.78 -8.32
CA ARG A 2 17.51 -8.88 -7.94
C ARG A 2 17.52 -7.51 -8.62
N ASP A 3 18.65 -7.03 -9.12
CA ASP A 3 18.69 -5.71 -9.79
C ASP A 3 17.91 -5.72 -11.12
N GLY A 4 17.88 -6.84 -11.84
CA GLY A 4 17.12 -6.97 -13.09
C GLY A 4 15.60 -6.94 -12.90
N ILE A 5 15.09 -7.55 -11.83
CA ILE A 5 13.65 -7.51 -11.54
C ILE A 5 13.20 -6.13 -11.05
N VAL A 6 14.05 -5.41 -10.30
CA VAL A 6 13.78 -4.02 -9.92
C VAL A 6 13.79 -3.11 -11.15
N GLN A 7 14.68 -3.35 -12.11
CA GLN A 7 14.68 -2.61 -13.37
C GLN A 7 13.38 -2.83 -14.17
N VAL A 8 12.91 -4.07 -14.28
CA VAL A 8 11.61 -4.36 -14.93
C VAL A 8 10.47 -3.61 -14.24
N TYR A 9 10.44 -3.61 -12.90
CA TYR A 9 9.46 -2.83 -12.15
C TYR A 9 9.53 -1.34 -12.49
N ASN A 10 10.70 -0.72 -12.33
CA ASN A 10 10.88 0.71 -12.55
C ASN A 10 10.55 1.16 -13.99
N GLN A 11 10.77 0.30 -14.98
CA GLN A 11 10.49 0.60 -16.39
C GLN A 11 9.01 0.51 -16.74
N ASN A 12 8.22 -0.30 -16.03
CA ASN A 12 6.85 -0.63 -16.44
C ASN A 12 5.78 -0.16 -15.45
N ALA A 13 6.11 0.10 -14.17
CA ALA A 13 5.12 0.40 -13.13
C ALA A 13 4.32 1.70 -13.36
N ALA A 14 4.80 2.59 -14.23
CA ALA A 14 4.07 3.80 -14.59
C ALA A 14 2.89 3.52 -15.55
N THR A 15 3.01 2.50 -16.40
CA THR A 15 2.07 2.21 -17.50
C THR A 15 1.43 0.81 -17.43
N ASN A 16 1.88 -0.03 -16.51
CA ASN A 16 1.39 -1.39 -16.34
C ASN A 16 1.37 -1.77 -14.86
N LYS A 17 0.45 -2.67 -14.49
CA LYS A 17 0.58 -3.45 -13.26
C LYS A 17 1.78 -4.39 -13.42
N VAL A 18 2.66 -4.40 -12.43
CA VAL A 18 3.82 -5.30 -12.40
C VAL A 18 3.67 -6.24 -11.21
N TYR A 19 3.75 -7.53 -11.50
CA TYR A 19 3.52 -8.58 -10.54
C TYR A 19 4.84 -9.26 -10.16
N ALA A 20 5.01 -9.58 -8.88
CA ALA A 20 6.03 -10.47 -8.37
C ALA A 20 5.48 -11.89 -8.29
N GLN A 21 6.07 -12.80 -9.05
CA GLN A 21 5.92 -14.24 -8.89
C GLN A 21 6.93 -14.70 -7.84
N ILE A 22 6.42 -14.98 -6.64
CA ILE A 22 7.24 -15.30 -5.47
C ILE A 22 7.20 -16.80 -5.22
N LYS A 23 8.38 -17.38 -4.96
CA LYS A 23 8.50 -18.63 -4.22
C LYS A 23 9.17 -18.37 -2.88
N GLY A 24 8.61 -18.89 -1.80
CA GLY A 24 9.07 -18.57 -0.45
C GLY A 24 8.18 -19.12 0.65
N TYR A 25 8.39 -18.59 1.84
CA TYR A 25 7.63 -18.97 3.03
C TYR A 25 7.41 -17.76 3.94
N TRP A 26 6.33 -17.80 4.71
CA TRP A 26 6.04 -16.79 5.72
C TRP A 26 7.11 -16.81 6.81
N ALA A 27 7.63 -15.64 7.18
CA ALA A 27 8.69 -15.56 8.17
C ALA A 27 8.27 -16.06 9.56
N SER A 28 7.00 -15.87 9.91
CA SER A 28 6.44 -16.17 11.24
C SER A 28 6.30 -17.66 11.51
N ASP A 29 5.82 -18.45 10.55
CA ASP A 29 5.48 -19.87 10.77
C ASP A 29 6.03 -20.81 9.70
N ARG A 30 6.77 -20.29 8.71
CA ARG A 30 7.42 -21.04 7.64
C ARG A 30 6.45 -21.83 6.74
N THR A 31 5.15 -21.52 6.81
CA THR A 31 4.19 -22.04 5.85
C THR A 31 4.43 -21.42 4.47
N ASN A 32 3.94 -22.08 3.41
CA ASN A 32 4.16 -21.66 2.03
C ASN A 32 3.58 -20.26 1.77
N ALA A 33 4.37 -19.40 1.11
CA ALA A 33 4.00 -18.04 0.69
C ALA A 33 4.23 -17.86 -0.83
N ASP A 34 4.14 -18.95 -1.58
CA ASP A 34 4.24 -18.93 -3.04
C ASP A 34 2.99 -18.27 -3.62
N GLY A 35 3.17 -17.43 -4.62
CA GLY A 35 2.04 -16.76 -5.25
C GLY A 35 2.41 -15.63 -6.21
N LYS A 36 1.37 -15.07 -6.81
CA LYS A 36 1.43 -13.86 -7.64
C LYS A 36 0.97 -12.69 -6.78
N TYR A 37 1.82 -11.69 -6.64
CA TYR A 37 1.53 -10.49 -5.85
C TYR A 37 1.73 -9.24 -6.70
N LEU A 38 0.85 -8.25 -6.59
CA LEU A 38 1.05 -6.96 -7.23
C LEU A 38 2.15 -6.19 -6.51
N ILE A 39 3.11 -5.60 -7.24
CA ILE A 39 4.16 -4.76 -6.66
C ILE A 39 3.63 -3.33 -6.53
N ILE A 40 3.48 -2.87 -5.30
CA ILE A 40 2.99 -1.52 -4.99
C ILE A 40 4.10 -0.57 -4.58
N GLY A 41 5.32 -1.07 -4.37
CA GLY A 41 6.50 -0.24 -4.11
C GLY A 41 7.77 -1.07 -3.96
N ASN A 42 8.89 -0.39 -3.75
CA ASN A 42 10.16 -1.03 -3.45
C ASN A 42 10.95 -0.21 -2.42
N GLU A 43 11.62 -0.91 -1.52
CA GLU A 43 12.55 -0.34 -0.54
C GLU A 43 13.91 -0.99 -0.74
N GLY A 44 14.81 -0.28 -1.41
CA GLY A 44 16.10 -0.83 -1.83
C GLY A 44 15.91 -2.00 -2.80
N LYS A 45 16.26 -3.21 -2.35
CA LYS A 45 16.19 -4.46 -3.15
C LYS A 45 14.98 -5.33 -2.82
N GLU A 46 14.14 -4.90 -1.88
CA GLU A 46 12.92 -5.62 -1.50
C GLU A 46 11.71 -4.91 -2.09
N PHE A 47 10.74 -5.69 -2.56
CA PHE A 47 9.43 -5.22 -2.97
C PHE A 47 8.46 -5.15 -1.81
N ILE A 48 7.59 -4.13 -1.86
CA ILE A 48 6.33 -4.05 -1.15
C ILE A 48 5.26 -4.58 -2.10
N VAL A 49 4.55 -5.62 -1.68
CA VAL A 49 3.63 -6.37 -2.52
C VAL A 49 2.28 -6.60 -1.84
N THR A 50 1.25 -6.87 -2.62
CA THR A 50 -0.11 -7.17 -2.15
C THR A 50 -0.71 -8.35 -2.90
N ASP A 51 -1.54 -9.12 -2.21
CA ASP A 51 -2.43 -10.15 -2.79
C ASP A 51 -3.89 -9.67 -2.90
N GLY A 52 -4.15 -8.40 -2.58
CA GLY A 52 -5.49 -7.81 -2.46
C GLY A 52 -6.12 -7.95 -1.07
N GLN A 53 -5.58 -8.79 -0.19
CA GLN A 53 -6.03 -8.93 1.20
C GLN A 53 -5.11 -8.26 2.20
N GLY A 54 -3.80 -8.26 1.92
CA GLY A 54 -2.79 -7.70 2.80
C GLY A 54 -1.62 -7.11 2.06
N VAL A 55 -0.82 -6.30 2.77
CA VAL A 55 0.43 -5.75 2.26
C VAL A 55 1.60 -6.46 2.94
N TYR A 56 2.61 -6.81 2.16
CA TYR A 56 3.75 -7.60 2.60
C TYR A 56 5.04 -7.01 2.06
N LYS A 57 6.11 -7.16 2.82
CA LYS A 57 7.46 -6.84 2.36
C LYS A 57 8.27 -8.11 2.18
N THR A 58 8.83 -8.26 0.99
CA THR A 58 9.81 -9.32 0.71
C THR A 58 11.07 -9.14 1.57
N GLY A 59 11.67 -10.24 2.00
CA GLY A 59 12.77 -10.24 2.96
C GLY A 59 12.37 -9.96 4.41
N GLN A 60 11.10 -9.63 4.68
CA GLN A 60 10.59 -9.40 6.03
C GLN A 60 9.41 -10.32 6.38
N GLN A 61 8.21 -10.06 5.86
CA GLN A 61 7.06 -10.95 6.05
C GLN A 61 7.19 -12.22 5.22
N ILE A 62 7.72 -12.08 4.00
CA ILE A 62 7.92 -13.19 3.06
C ILE A 62 9.41 -13.40 2.85
N ILE A 63 9.93 -14.55 3.28
CA ILE A 63 11.31 -14.93 2.99
C ILE A 63 11.32 -15.60 1.63
N THR A 64 11.98 -14.96 0.66
CA THR A 64 11.94 -15.37 -0.73
C THR A 64 13.09 -16.32 -1.07
N SER A 65 12.78 -17.44 -1.70
CA SER A 65 13.76 -18.32 -2.34
C SER A 65 13.96 -17.96 -3.82
N LYS A 66 12.89 -17.48 -4.47
CA LYS A 66 12.92 -16.98 -5.85
C LYS A 66 11.89 -15.86 -6.02
N VAL A 67 12.26 -14.84 -6.80
CA VAL A 67 11.34 -13.79 -7.24
C VAL A 67 11.58 -13.54 -8.73
N THR A 68 10.51 -13.53 -9.50
CA THR A 68 10.50 -13.08 -10.90
C THR A 68 9.41 -12.05 -11.10
N THR A 69 9.61 -11.12 -12.03
CA THR A 69 8.61 -10.09 -12.38
C THR A 69 7.86 -10.47 -13.64
N GLU A 70 6.58 -10.14 -13.65
CA GLU A 70 5.67 -10.31 -14.78
C GLU A 70 4.96 -8.97 -15.01
N VAL A 71 5.04 -8.43 -16.23
CA VAL A 71 4.27 -7.25 -16.62
C VAL A 71 2.87 -7.72 -16.98
N GLY A 72 1.87 -7.17 -16.29
CA GLY A 72 0.46 -7.47 -16.50
C GLY A 72 -0.25 -6.41 -17.34
N GLU A 73 -1.52 -6.22 -17.05
CA GLU A 73 -2.41 -5.29 -17.71
C GLU A 73 -1.93 -3.83 -17.67
N THR A 74 -2.33 -3.06 -18.68
CA THR A 74 -2.08 -1.62 -18.77
C THR A 74 -2.78 -0.92 -17.61
N ALA A 75 -2.04 -0.08 -16.92
CA ALA A 75 -2.52 0.68 -15.78
C ALA A 75 -1.72 1.96 -15.64
N THR A 76 -2.37 3.05 -15.24
CA THR A 76 -1.66 4.28 -14.89
C THR A 76 -1.41 4.32 -13.39
N THR A 77 -0.15 4.51 -12.99
CA THR A 77 0.19 4.84 -11.60
C THR A 77 0.30 6.35 -11.44
N GLU A 78 -0.48 6.90 -10.52
CA GLU A 78 -0.49 8.33 -10.18
C GLU A 78 -0.08 8.51 -8.71
N ILE A 79 0.76 9.51 -8.46
CA ILE A 79 1.13 9.95 -7.12
C ILE A 79 0.59 11.36 -6.93
N ARG A 80 -0.21 11.57 -5.88
CA ARG A 80 -0.75 12.90 -5.52
C ARG A 80 -0.71 13.11 -4.02
N ASN A 81 -0.69 14.36 -3.58
CA ASN A 81 -0.71 14.69 -2.15
C ASN A 81 -2.09 15.19 -1.75
N LEU A 82 -2.59 14.71 -0.60
CA LEU A 82 -3.73 15.31 0.10
C LEU A 82 -3.20 16.01 1.34
N THR A 83 -3.64 17.26 1.55
CA THR A 83 -3.24 18.07 2.69
C THR A 83 -4.48 18.43 3.48
N PHE A 84 -4.40 18.26 4.79
CA PHE A 84 -5.46 18.57 5.74
C PHE A 84 -5.00 19.67 6.68
N ASN A 85 -5.84 20.67 6.89
CA ASN A 85 -5.56 21.79 7.78
C ASN A 85 -6.64 21.90 8.86
N ASP A 86 -6.62 20.97 9.80
CA ASP A 86 -7.56 20.88 10.91
C ASP A 86 -9.00 20.69 10.40
N GLU A 87 -9.19 19.61 9.65
CA GLU A 87 -10.45 19.25 9.03
C GLU A 87 -10.64 17.73 9.04
N SER A 88 -11.87 17.27 8.86
CA SER A 88 -12.11 15.83 8.75
C SER A 88 -11.62 15.28 7.41
N PRO A 89 -10.75 14.26 7.39
CA PRO A 89 -10.22 13.71 6.14
C PRO A 89 -11.23 12.84 5.38
N ILE A 90 -12.34 12.46 6.02
CA ILE A 90 -13.28 11.44 5.51
C ILE A 90 -13.88 11.82 4.16
N ALA A 91 -14.42 13.04 4.02
CA ALA A 91 -15.07 13.44 2.79
C ALA A 91 -14.13 13.37 1.57
N GLN A 92 -12.88 13.83 1.73
CA GLN A 92 -11.88 13.78 0.65
C GLN A 92 -11.47 12.34 0.32
N LEU A 93 -11.32 11.47 1.33
CA LEU A 93 -10.97 10.07 1.12
C LEU A 93 -12.11 9.24 0.51
N GLU A 94 -13.37 9.54 0.86
CA GLU A 94 -14.55 8.91 0.24
C GLU A 94 -14.76 9.40 -1.19
N GLU A 95 -14.54 10.69 -1.47
CA GLU A 95 -14.53 11.23 -2.84
C GLU A 95 -13.47 10.53 -3.70
N LEU A 96 -12.29 10.29 -3.12
CA LEU A 96 -11.20 9.51 -3.73
C LEU A 96 -11.66 8.10 -4.11
N GLN A 97 -12.33 7.41 -3.19
CA GLN A 97 -12.83 6.06 -3.42
C GLN A 97 -13.88 6.05 -4.53
N ASN A 98 -14.84 6.97 -4.47
CA ASN A 98 -15.95 7.06 -5.43
C ASN A 98 -15.49 7.44 -6.83
N SER A 99 -14.45 8.27 -6.93
CA SER A 99 -13.90 8.70 -8.23
C SER A 99 -13.09 7.61 -8.93
N TYR A 100 -12.61 6.61 -8.18
CA TYR A 100 -11.74 5.56 -8.68
C TYR A 100 -12.10 4.18 -8.08
N PRO A 101 -13.32 3.67 -8.35
CA PRO A 101 -13.85 2.47 -7.69
C PRO A 101 -13.05 1.20 -7.96
N ASP A 102 -12.35 1.13 -9.10
CA ASP A 102 -11.55 -0.04 -9.52
C ASP A 102 -10.04 0.14 -9.33
N ALA A 103 -9.62 1.23 -8.67
CA ALA A 103 -8.20 1.53 -8.47
C ALA A 103 -7.66 0.95 -7.15
N ASP A 104 -6.42 0.46 -7.19
CA ASP A 104 -5.69 0.17 -5.96
C ASP A 104 -5.14 1.47 -5.38
N ILE A 105 -5.58 1.85 -4.18
CA ILE A 105 -5.24 3.14 -3.55
C ILE A 105 -4.55 2.92 -2.21
N TYR A 106 -3.37 3.52 -2.06
CA TYR A 106 -2.53 3.41 -0.86
C TYR A 106 -2.09 4.78 -0.35
N LEU A 107 -2.07 4.94 0.97
CA LEU A 107 -1.61 6.13 1.67
C LEU A 107 -0.22 5.91 2.26
N ASN A 108 0.63 6.92 2.11
CA ASN A 108 1.93 7.05 2.76
C ASN A 108 2.04 8.42 3.43
N GLY A 109 2.75 8.50 4.55
CA GLY A 109 2.99 9.76 5.25
C GLY A 109 2.43 9.76 6.66
N GLU A 110 2.14 10.93 7.20
CA GLU A 110 1.69 11.08 8.57
C GLU A 110 0.69 12.21 8.73
N LEU A 111 -0.28 11.99 9.62
CA LEU A 111 -1.27 12.98 10.04
C LEU A 111 -1.24 13.09 11.56
N VAL A 112 -1.40 14.30 12.06
CA VAL A 112 -1.71 14.57 13.46
C VAL A 112 -3.22 14.59 13.60
N ILE A 113 -3.76 13.88 14.58
CA ILE A 113 -5.20 13.76 14.85
C ILE A 113 -5.56 14.24 16.25
N ASP A 114 -6.84 14.56 16.45
CA ASP A 114 -7.41 15.13 17.67
C ASP A 114 -7.74 14.09 18.74
N PHE A 115 -8.29 12.93 18.36
CA PHE A 115 -8.71 11.86 19.29
C PHE A 115 -7.96 10.54 19.04
N PRO A 116 -6.63 10.47 19.32
CA PRO A 116 -5.85 9.26 19.10
C PRO A 116 -6.35 8.03 19.89
N GLU A 117 -7.04 8.24 21.02
CA GLU A 117 -7.66 7.18 21.81
C GLU A 117 -8.76 6.40 21.07
N ASP A 118 -9.39 7.00 20.06
CA ASP A 118 -10.47 6.39 19.29
C ASP A 118 -9.93 5.58 18.09
N VAL A 119 -8.63 5.69 17.81
CA VAL A 119 -7.99 5.00 16.68
C VAL A 119 -7.50 3.62 17.10
N ASN A 120 -8.25 2.59 16.71
CA ASN A 120 -7.87 1.20 16.92
C ASN A 120 -7.14 0.62 15.70
N ILE A 121 -5.84 0.37 15.83
CA ILE A 121 -5.03 -0.24 14.76
C ILE A 121 -4.97 -1.76 14.94
N PRO A 122 -5.65 -2.55 14.09
CA PRO A 122 -5.60 -4.01 14.20
C PRO A 122 -4.21 -4.54 13.86
N ILE A 123 -3.73 -5.48 14.66
CA ILE A 123 -2.51 -6.24 14.39
C ILE A 123 -2.86 -7.42 13.49
N GLU A 124 -2.48 -7.31 12.23
CA GLU A 124 -2.64 -8.36 11.23
C GLU A 124 -1.42 -9.30 11.29
N SER A 125 -1.64 -10.55 11.69
CA SER A 125 -0.56 -11.54 11.66
C SER A 125 -0.05 -11.74 10.24
N LYS A 126 1.27 -11.90 10.08
CA LYS A 126 1.98 -12.09 8.79
C LYS A 126 1.98 -10.90 7.84
N GLN A 127 1.28 -9.81 8.12
CA GLN A 127 1.26 -8.64 7.26
C GLN A 127 2.28 -7.58 7.68
N MET A 128 2.59 -6.67 6.77
CA MET A 128 3.32 -5.45 7.07
C MET A 128 2.43 -4.53 7.91
N VAL A 129 3.02 -3.85 8.88
CA VAL A 129 2.33 -2.78 9.62
C VAL A 129 2.16 -1.59 8.66
N THR A 130 0.93 -1.39 8.18
CA THR A 130 0.62 -0.30 7.23
C THR A 130 0.13 0.97 7.89
N ALA A 131 -0.24 0.90 9.18
CA ALA A 131 -0.59 2.04 10.00
C ALA A 131 0.02 1.89 11.40
N SER A 132 0.46 3.00 12.00
CA SER A 132 0.93 3.02 13.39
C SER A 132 0.55 4.35 14.04
N LEU A 133 0.29 4.33 15.35
CA LEU A 133 -0.07 5.51 16.14
C LEU A 133 1.00 5.75 17.20
N VAL A 134 1.54 6.98 17.24
CA VAL A 134 2.50 7.42 18.26
C VAL A 134 2.08 8.80 18.77
N GLY A 135 1.59 8.86 20.01
CA GLY A 135 0.96 10.07 20.53
C GLY A 135 -0.28 10.40 19.71
N SER A 136 -0.36 11.61 19.17
CA SER A 136 -1.41 12.06 18.26
C SER A 136 -1.08 11.85 16.78
N ARG A 137 0.04 11.19 16.44
CA ARG A 137 0.48 11.04 15.06
C ARG A 137 0.15 9.64 14.53
N VAL A 138 -0.71 9.58 13.52
CA VAL A 138 -0.93 8.37 12.73
C VAL A 138 0.02 8.40 11.54
N LYS A 139 0.82 7.34 11.39
CA LYS A 139 1.72 7.14 10.26
C LYS A 139 1.20 6.03 9.36
N PHE A 140 1.14 6.31 8.06
CA PHE A 140 0.76 5.37 7.01
C PHE A 140 1.97 4.91 6.20
N ASN A 141 2.00 3.62 5.88
CA ASN A 141 3.00 2.99 5.03
C ASN A 141 2.30 1.97 4.13
N TYR A 142 1.98 2.38 2.91
CA TYR A 142 1.12 1.66 1.97
C TYR A 142 -0.21 1.20 2.61
N CYS A 143 -0.85 2.08 3.38
CA CYS A 143 -2.14 1.78 4.00
C CYS A 143 -3.25 1.83 2.94
N GLY A 144 -4.00 0.75 2.77
CA GLY A 144 -5.14 0.73 1.85
C GLY A 144 -6.19 1.79 2.23
N LEU A 145 -6.85 2.39 1.23
CA LEU A 145 -7.81 3.47 1.43
C LEU A 145 -8.93 3.13 2.42
N ASP A 146 -9.55 1.96 2.29
CA ASP A 146 -10.61 1.50 3.21
C ASP A 146 -10.17 1.49 4.67
N ARG A 147 -8.95 0.99 4.89
CA ARG A 147 -8.36 0.95 6.23
C ARG A 147 -8.07 2.35 6.74
N ALA A 148 -7.57 3.25 5.89
CA ALA A 148 -7.32 4.63 6.28
C ALA A 148 -8.61 5.37 6.64
N ILE A 149 -9.69 5.19 5.86
CA ILE A 149 -11.03 5.74 6.15
C ILE A 149 -11.53 5.21 7.50
N ALA A 150 -11.39 3.92 7.76
CA ALA A 150 -11.78 3.33 9.05
C ALA A 150 -10.99 3.90 10.23
N LEU A 151 -9.68 4.11 10.07
CA LEU A 151 -8.80 4.64 11.11
C LEU A 151 -8.99 6.13 11.40
N LEU A 152 -9.41 6.91 10.40
CA LEU A 152 -9.57 8.37 10.51
C LEU A 152 -11.02 8.80 10.73
N ARG A 153 -11.93 7.85 10.94
CA ARG A 153 -13.35 8.13 11.18
C ARG A 153 -13.49 8.95 12.46
N GLU A 154 -14.32 10.00 12.38
CA GLU A 154 -14.57 10.93 13.50
C GLU A 154 -13.32 11.68 14.00
N GLN A 155 -12.25 11.75 13.20
CA GLN A 155 -11.05 12.53 13.49
C GLN A 155 -11.03 13.84 12.70
N TYR A 156 -10.38 14.85 13.27
CA TYR A 156 -9.82 16.00 12.54
C TYR A 156 -8.32 15.77 12.36
N ALA A 157 -7.81 16.11 11.18
CA ALA A 157 -6.44 15.83 10.80
C ALA A 157 -5.68 17.09 10.37
N VAL A 158 -4.39 17.12 10.72
CA VAL A 158 -3.41 18.11 10.24
C VAL A 158 -2.22 17.38 9.64
N GLY A 159 -1.85 17.74 8.41
CA GLY A 159 -0.66 17.21 7.75
C GLY A 159 -0.88 16.88 6.29
N THR A 160 0.05 16.13 5.71
CA THR A 160 0.02 15.74 4.30
C THR A 160 0.28 14.25 4.18
N VAL A 161 -0.53 13.60 3.36
CA VAL A 161 -0.32 12.21 2.94
C VAL A 161 -0.14 12.15 1.43
N GLU A 162 0.77 11.28 1.01
CA GLU A 162 0.92 10.89 -0.37
C GLU A 162 -0.05 9.74 -0.66
N ILE A 163 -0.82 9.92 -1.73
CA ILE A 163 -1.72 8.92 -2.29
C ILE A 163 -1.02 8.31 -3.50
N LYS A 164 -0.83 6.99 -3.46
CA LYS A 164 -0.49 6.19 -4.61
C LYS A 164 -1.75 5.53 -5.15
N LEU A 165 -2.07 5.81 -6.41
CA LEU A 165 -3.23 5.29 -7.11
C LEU A 165 -2.79 4.48 -8.32
N ILE A 166 -3.28 3.26 -8.46
CA ILE A 166 -3.02 2.40 -9.62
C ILE A 166 -4.37 2.09 -10.27
N LYS A 167 -4.66 2.76 -11.40
CA LYS A 167 -5.91 2.61 -12.15
C LYS A 167 -5.68 1.74 -13.38
N ILE A 168 -6.49 0.70 -13.57
CA ILE A 168 -6.46 -0.10 -14.80
C ILE A 168 -7.01 0.77 -15.94
N GLU A 169 -6.37 0.69 -17.11
CA GLU A 169 -6.95 1.28 -18.31
C GLU A 169 -7.97 0.30 -18.89
N THR A 170 -9.25 0.64 -18.77
CA THR A 170 -10.30 -0.07 -19.49
C THR A 170 -10.22 0.36 -20.95
N LEU A 171 -9.93 -0.58 -21.86
CA LEU A 171 -10.10 -0.36 -23.29
C LEU A 171 -11.62 -0.24 -23.55
N GLU A 172 -12.08 0.98 -23.84
CA GLU A 172 -13.42 1.22 -24.40
C GLU A 172 -13.52 0.70 -25.84
#